data_AF-A0A9E4GFD0-F1
#
_entry.id   AF-A0A9E4GFD0-F1
#
_cell.length_a   1.000
_cell.length_b   1.000
_cell.length_c   1.000
_cell.angle_alpha   90.00
_cell.angle_beta   90.00
_cell.angle_gamma   90.00
#
_symmetry.space_group_name_H-M   'P 1'
#
loop_
_entity.id
_entity.type
_entity.pdbx_description
1 polymer ?
#
loop_
_entity_poly.entity_id
_entity_poly.type
_entity_poly.pdbx_seq_one_letter_code
_entity_poly.pdbx_strand_id
1 'polypeptide(L)'
;LAIVSLALESWAVAVLWLVPRLVGEPIERIVRMSEHVGCARTENMLVNTRTVLTWAPLRWLSWNMALHTAHHAIPQVPFHALPRLHRLIEPHIVDLRGGYLETVRFHLENARSKGAAPAPAS
;
A
#
# COMPACT_ATOMS: atom_id res chain seq x y z
N LEU A 1 -21.06 15.08 -13.74
CA LEU A 1 -21.64 14.21 -12.68
C LEU A 1 -22.56 14.98 -11.75
N ALA A 2 -22.09 15.99 -11.00
CA ALA A 2 -22.93 16.79 -10.06
C ALA A 2 -24.20 17.38 -10.70
N ILE A 3 -24.04 18.13 -11.79
CA ILE A 3 -25.16 18.76 -12.52
C ILE A 3 -26.13 17.71 -13.08
N VAL A 4 -25.61 16.62 -13.63
CA VAL A 4 -26.41 15.51 -14.17
C VAL A 4 -27.19 14.79 -13.06
N SER A 5 -26.56 14.54 -11.91
CA SER A 5 -27.26 13.96 -10.75
C SER A 5 -28.37 14.86 -10.23
N LEU A 6 -28.14 16.17 -10.15
CA LEU A 6 -29.18 17.11 -9.72
C LEU A 6 -30.33 17.18 -10.73
N ALA A 7 -30.01 17.27 -12.02
CA ALA A 7 -31.01 17.31 -13.09
C ALA A 7 -31.83 16.02 -13.20
N LEU A 8 -31.26 14.87 -12.80
CA LEU A 8 -31.92 13.58 -12.79
C LEU A 8 -32.42 13.16 -11.40
N GLU A 9 -32.39 14.06 -10.40
CA GLU A 9 -32.76 13.79 -9.00
C GLU A 9 -32.15 12.49 -8.45
N SER A 10 -30.90 12.24 -8.83
CA SER A 10 -30.21 10.97 -8.66
C SER A 10 -29.11 11.05 -7.62
N TRP A 11 -28.98 10.00 -6.81
CA TRP A 11 -27.90 9.81 -5.85
C TRP A 11 -26.55 9.44 -6.48
N ALA A 12 -26.41 9.43 -7.82
CA ALA A 12 -25.22 8.93 -8.50
C ALA A 12 -23.92 9.62 -8.05
N VAL A 13 -23.90 10.93 -7.82
CA VAL A 13 -22.70 11.62 -7.29
C VAL A 13 -22.37 11.21 -5.85
N ALA A 14 -23.38 11.00 -5.02
CA ALA A 14 -23.14 10.52 -3.66
C ALA A 14 -22.55 9.10 -3.68
N VAL A 15 -23.17 8.18 -4.44
CA VAL A 15 -22.82 6.75 -4.45
C VAL A 15 -21.56 6.44 -5.26
N LEU A 16 -21.38 7.05 -6.43
CA LEU A 16 -20.27 6.73 -7.34
C LEU A 16 -19.02 7.58 -7.10
N TRP A 17 -19.15 8.69 -6.36
CA TRP A 17 -18.03 9.61 -6.17
C TRP A 17 -17.78 9.96 -4.70
N LEU A 18 -18.76 10.53 -3.99
CA LEU A 18 -18.54 11.04 -2.65
C LEU A 18 -18.25 9.93 -1.63
N VAL A 19 -19.08 8.89 -1.59
CA VAL A 19 -18.93 7.76 -0.67
C VAL A 19 -17.60 7.01 -0.93
N PRO A 20 -17.26 6.61 -2.18
CA PRO A 20 -15.97 6.02 -2.47
C PRO A 20 -14.80 6.92 -2.08
N ARG A 21 -14.90 8.24 -2.27
CA ARG A 21 -13.82 9.18 -1.91
C ARG A 21 -13.62 9.30 -0.40
N LEU A 22 -14.71 9.36 0.38
CA LEU A 22 -14.66 9.48 1.83
C LEU A 22 -14.16 8.20 2.51
N VAL A 23 -14.55 7.03 2.00
CA VAL A 23 -14.14 5.74 2.54
C VAL A 23 -12.78 5.29 2.00
N GLY A 24 -12.56 5.44 0.70
CA GLY A 24 -11.39 4.91 0.01
C GLY A 24 -10.10 5.63 0.36
N GLU A 25 -10.13 6.94 0.56
CA GLU A 25 -8.87 7.69 0.76
C GLU A 25 -8.20 7.53 2.11
N PRO A 26 -8.92 7.45 3.24
CA PRO A 26 -8.27 7.05 4.49
C PRO A 26 -7.58 5.68 4.36
N ILE A 27 -8.24 4.72 3.70
CA ILE A 27 -7.70 3.37 3.48
C ILE A 27 -6.46 3.44 2.59
N GLU A 28 -6.56 4.10 1.44
CA GLU A 28 -5.46 4.23 0.47
C GLU A 28 -4.28 5.03 1.04
N ARG A 29 -4.54 6.00 1.91
CA ARG A 29 -3.50 6.70 2.66
C ARG A 29 -2.77 5.78 3.63
N ILE A 30 -3.47 4.92 4.36
CA ILE A 30 -2.83 3.91 5.21
C ILE A 30 -1.96 2.97 4.37
N VAL A 31 -2.46 2.53 3.22
CA VAL A 31 -1.74 1.64 2.29
C VAL A 31 -0.46 2.29 1.78
N ARG A 32 -0.54 3.46 1.11
CA ARG A 32 0.65 4.15 0.60
C ARG A 32 1.65 4.51 1.69
N MET A 33 1.16 4.94 2.86
CA MET A 33 2.05 5.26 3.96
C MET A 33 2.79 4.02 4.41
N SER A 34 2.09 2.90 4.55
CA SER A 34 2.71 1.64 4.92
C SER A 34 3.72 1.15 3.88
N GLU A 35 3.52 1.45 2.61
CA GLU A 35 4.38 0.98 1.51
C GLU A 35 5.64 1.83 1.25
N HIS A 36 5.66 3.10 1.69
CA HIS A 36 6.78 4.02 1.39
C HIS A 36 7.29 4.84 2.57
N VAL A 37 6.47 5.13 3.58
CA VAL A 37 6.93 5.98 4.70
C VAL A 37 8.01 5.26 5.48
N GLY A 38 9.08 6.00 5.80
CA GLY A 38 10.26 5.48 6.47
C GLY A 38 11.19 4.64 5.59
N CYS A 39 10.87 4.42 4.30
CA CYS A 39 11.79 3.77 3.36
C CYS A 39 12.86 4.76 2.87
N ALA A 40 14.00 4.25 2.41
CA ALA A 40 15.10 5.08 1.94
C ALA A 40 14.69 5.85 0.67
N ARG A 41 14.96 7.16 0.58
CA ARG A 41 14.60 7.96 -0.61
C ARG A 41 15.68 7.85 -1.69
N THR A 42 15.67 6.72 -2.41
CA THR A 42 16.67 6.40 -3.44
C THR A 42 16.00 5.86 -4.69
N GLU A 43 16.75 5.76 -5.79
CA GLU A 43 16.27 5.14 -7.03
C GLU A 43 16.17 3.61 -6.93
N ASN A 44 16.82 2.99 -5.95
CA ASN A 44 16.73 1.56 -5.73
C ASN A 44 15.37 1.20 -5.08
N MET A 45 14.46 0.69 -5.90
CA MET A 45 13.11 0.33 -5.46
C MET A 45 13.09 -0.77 -4.41
N LEU A 46 14.12 -1.63 -4.32
CA LEU A 46 14.20 -2.69 -3.30
C LEU A 46 14.35 -2.14 -1.86
N VAL A 47 14.81 -0.90 -1.72
CA VAL A 47 14.94 -0.19 -0.43
C VAL A 47 14.03 1.03 -0.31
N ASN A 48 13.53 1.56 -1.43
CA ASN A 48 12.61 2.70 -1.47
C ASN A 48 11.14 2.31 -1.26
N THR A 49 10.85 1.01 -1.29
CA THR A 49 9.50 0.46 -1.12
C THR A 49 9.52 -0.67 -0.11
N ARG A 50 8.36 -0.94 0.48
CA ARG A 50 8.13 -2.03 1.43
C ARG A 50 7.04 -2.96 0.93
N THR A 51 7.23 -4.26 1.10
CA THR A 51 6.16 -5.25 0.91
C THR A 51 5.38 -5.43 2.20
N VAL A 52 4.04 -5.35 2.12
CA VAL A 52 3.15 -5.59 3.26
C VAL A 52 2.42 -6.92 3.03
N LEU A 53 2.87 -7.97 3.70
CA LEU A 53 2.23 -9.27 3.67
C LEU A 53 0.85 -9.18 4.34
N THR A 54 -0.17 -9.15 3.50
CA THR A 54 -1.57 -9.09 3.92
C THR A 54 -2.34 -10.35 3.53
N TRP A 55 -3.57 -10.45 4.00
CA TRP A 55 -4.41 -11.63 3.84
C TRP A 55 -4.82 -11.85 2.38
N ALA A 56 -5.12 -13.10 2.02
CA ALA A 56 -5.48 -13.47 0.65
C ALA A 56 -6.64 -12.65 0.05
N PRO A 57 -7.74 -12.34 0.76
CA PRO A 57 -8.81 -11.50 0.21
C PRO A 57 -8.36 -10.08 -0.12
N LEU A 58 -7.52 -9.49 0.71
CA LEU A 58 -6.98 -8.14 0.48
C LEU A 58 -6.01 -8.14 -0.71
N ARG A 59 -5.14 -9.16 -0.82
CA ARG A 59 -4.30 -9.32 -2.01
C ARG A 59 -5.12 -9.57 -3.27
N TRP A 60 -6.21 -10.32 -3.19
CA TRP A 60 -7.09 -10.53 -4.33
C TRP A 60 -7.75 -9.22 -4.77
N LEU A 61 -8.31 -8.47 -3.83
CA LEU A 61 -8.96 -7.17 -4.09
C LEU A 61 -7.97 -6.13 -4.64
N SER A 62 -6.73 -6.13 -4.14
CA SER A 62 -5.69 -5.22 -4.59
C SER A 62 -4.85 -5.77 -5.75
N TRP A 63 -5.24 -6.89 -6.37
CA TRP A 63 -4.45 -7.54 -7.42
C TRP A 63 -2.96 -7.70 -7.04
N ASN A 64 -2.69 -8.27 -5.87
CA ASN A 64 -1.36 -8.48 -5.32
C ASN A 64 -0.49 -7.21 -5.19
N MET A 65 -1.04 -5.98 -5.29
CA MET A 65 -0.26 -4.75 -5.19
C MET A 65 0.43 -4.57 -3.84
N ALA A 66 -0.06 -5.24 -2.79
CA ALA A 66 0.61 -5.29 -1.48
C ALA A 66 2.01 -5.95 -1.54
N LEU A 67 2.31 -6.73 -2.59
CA LEU A 67 3.67 -7.18 -2.96
C LEU A 67 4.43 -6.02 -3.64
N HIS A 68 4.42 -4.87 -2.99
CA HIS A 68 4.71 -3.57 -3.59
C HIS A 68 6.15 -3.44 -4.05
N THR A 69 7.09 -4.01 -3.30
CA THR A 69 8.50 -4.05 -3.71
C THR A 69 8.70 -4.81 -5.02
N ALA A 70 7.97 -5.92 -5.21
CA ALA A 70 8.03 -6.66 -6.47
C ALA A 70 7.41 -5.86 -7.63
N HIS A 71 6.29 -5.17 -7.38
CA HIS A 71 5.66 -4.29 -8.35
C HIS A 71 6.61 -3.16 -8.80
N HIS A 72 7.24 -2.45 -7.87
CA HIS A 72 8.15 -1.37 -8.22
C HIS A 72 9.50 -1.83 -8.77
N ALA A 73 10.02 -2.98 -8.34
CA ALA A 73 11.27 -3.51 -8.86
C ALA A 73 11.16 -3.88 -10.35
N ILE A 74 10.03 -4.47 -10.77
CA ILE A 74 9.78 -4.85 -12.16
C ILE A 74 8.31 -4.55 -12.54
N PRO A 75 7.95 -3.29 -12.84
CA PRO A 75 6.56 -2.86 -13.06
C PRO A 75 5.90 -3.46 -14.30
N GLN A 76 6.71 -4.04 -15.19
CA GLN A 76 6.27 -4.75 -16.39
C GLN A 76 5.59 -6.09 -16.06
N VAL A 77 5.82 -6.66 -14.87
CA VAL A 77 5.26 -7.96 -14.49
C VAL A 77 3.78 -7.80 -14.13
N PRO A 78 2.88 -8.58 -14.75
CA PRO A 78 1.46 -8.45 -14.49
C PRO A 78 1.12 -8.92 -13.08
N PHE A 79 0.04 -8.35 -12.52
CA PHE A 79 -0.35 -8.54 -11.13
C PHE A 79 -0.51 -10.01 -10.67
N HIS A 80 -0.93 -10.89 -11.58
CA HIS A 80 -1.12 -12.31 -11.28
C HIS A 80 0.22 -13.07 -11.17
N ALA A 81 1.29 -12.54 -11.75
CA ALA A 81 2.64 -13.11 -11.71
C ALA A 81 3.51 -12.51 -10.58
N LEU A 82 3.07 -11.42 -9.94
CA LEU A 82 3.77 -10.80 -8.81
C LEU A 82 4.10 -11.78 -7.68
N PRO A 83 3.24 -12.74 -7.28
CA PRO A 83 3.62 -13.72 -6.26
C PRO A 83 4.81 -14.58 -6.65
N ARG A 84 4.98 -14.89 -7.95
CA ARG A 84 6.15 -15.62 -8.45
C ARG A 84 7.38 -14.73 -8.42
N LEU A 85 7.27 -13.49 -8.89
CA LEU A 85 8.38 -12.53 -8.84
C LEU A 85 8.84 -12.29 -7.40
N HIS A 86 7.90 -12.06 -6.48
CA HIS A 86 8.17 -11.80 -5.07
C HIS A 86 9.06 -12.89 -4.48
N ARG A 87 8.74 -14.18 -4.69
CA ARG A 87 9.58 -15.30 -4.22
C ARG A 87 10.98 -15.32 -4.83
N LEU A 88 11.16 -14.86 -6.07
CA LEU A 88 12.47 -14.82 -6.72
C LEU A 88 13.36 -13.70 -6.18
N ILE A 89 12.75 -12.57 -5.79
CA ILE A 89 13.48 -11.40 -5.32
C ILE A 89 13.48 -11.26 -3.80
N GLU A 90 12.73 -12.09 -3.07
CA GLU A 90 12.57 -12.06 -1.60
C GLU A 90 13.91 -11.93 -0.86
N PRO A 91 15.00 -12.64 -1.23
CA PRO A 91 16.30 -12.47 -0.57
C PRO A 91 16.91 -11.06 -0.68
N HIS A 92 16.40 -10.22 -1.59
CA HIS A 92 16.86 -8.85 -1.84
C HIS A 92 15.88 -7.79 -1.33
N ILE A 93 14.73 -8.19 -0.78
CA ILE A 93 13.75 -7.25 -0.22
C ILE A 93 14.24 -6.81 1.16
N VAL A 94 14.36 -5.49 1.36
CA VAL A 94 14.93 -4.94 2.59
C VAL A 94 13.89 -4.69 3.68
N ASP A 95 12.63 -4.44 3.31
CA ASP A 95 11.55 -4.21 4.28
C ASP A 95 10.30 -4.99 3.89
N LEU A 96 9.93 -5.91 4.78
CA LEU A 96 8.78 -6.78 4.68
C LEU A 96 8.07 -6.79 6.04
N ARG A 97 6.75 -6.58 6.03
CA ARG A 97 5.92 -6.51 7.26
C ARG A 97 4.72 -7.42 7.19
N GLY A 98 4.27 -7.92 8.34
CA GLY A 98 3.13 -8.83 8.50
C GLY A 98 1.76 -8.16 8.52
N GLY A 99 1.61 -7.00 7.88
CA GLY A 99 0.32 -6.35 7.67
C GLY A 99 0.31 -4.83 7.88
N TYR A 100 -0.80 -4.21 7.50
CA TYR A 100 -0.96 -2.75 7.57
C TYR A 100 -1.05 -2.23 9.01
N LEU A 101 -1.69 -2.97 9.93
CA LEU A 101 -1.77 -2.57 11.35
C LEU A 101 -0.40 -2.58 12.03
N GLU A 102 0.41 -3.60 11.75
CA GLU A 102 1.78 -3.67 12.25
C GLU A 102 2.60 -2.46 11.76
N THR A 103 2.47 -2.14 10.47
CA THR A 103 3.19 -1.03 9.84
C THR A 103 2.76 0.33 10.40
N VAL A 104 1.46 0.53 10.63
CA VAL A 104 0.94 1.76 11.28
C VAL A 104 1.47 1.88 12.70
N ARG A 105 1.44 0.79 13.49
CA ARG A 105 1.99 0.80 14.86
C ARG A 105 3.47 1.17 14.87
N PHE A 106 4.26 0.57 13.97
CA PHE A 106 5.67 0.89 13.78
C PHE A 106 5.89 2.37 13.49
N HIS A 107 5.10 2.97 12.60
CA HIS A 107 5.20 4.40 12.31
C HIS A 107 4.83 5.29 13.51
N LEU A 108 3.81 4.91 14.29
CA LEU A 108 3.42 5.64 15.49
C LEU A 108 4.51 5.58 16.57
N GLU A 109 5.12 4.41 16.76
CA GLU A 109 6.23 4.21 17.70
C GLU A 109 7.45 5.05 17.29
N ASN A 110 7.81 5.06 16.00
CA ASN A 110 8.91 5.87 15.47
C ASN A 110 8.69 7.37 15.59
N ALA A 111 7.45 7.82 15.35
CA ALA A 111 7.10 9.22 15.51
C ALA A 111 7.20 9.66 16.99
N ARG A 112 6.80 8.77 17.92
CA ARG A 112 6.90 9.01 19.36
C ARG A 112 8.36 9.00 19.86
N SER A 113 9.23 8.18 19.26
CA SER A 113 10.65 8.10 19.61
C SER A 113 11.52 9.24 19.04
N LYS A 114 10.92 10.25 18.39
CA LYS A 114 11.62 11.35 17.69
C LYS A 114 12.62 10.87 16.62
N GLY A 115 12.33 9.78 15.93
CA GLY A 115 13.17 9.30 14.82
C GLY A 115 14.39 8.48 15.24
N ALA A 116 14.45 7.99 16.49
CA ALA A 116 15.34 6.88 16.80
C ALA A 116 14.92 5.68 15.95
N ALA A 117 15.81 5.24 15.04
CA ALA A 117 15.52 4.15 14.12
C ALA A 117 15.15 2.89 14.92
N PRO A 118 13.96 2.32 14.72
CA PRO A 118 13.61 1.04 15.33
C PRO A 118 14.45 -0.07 14.69
N ALA A 119 14.72 -1.11 15.47
CA ALA A 119 15.39 -2.30 14.97
C ALA A 119 14.63 -2.89 13.75
N PRO A 120 15.34 -3.42 12.74
CA PRO A 120 14.69 -4.14 11.65
C PRO A 120 13.83 -5.29 12.20
N ALA A 121 12.70 -5.57 11.54
CA ALA A 121 11.92 -6.75 11.87
C ALA A 121 12.78 -8.00 11.66
N SER A 122 12.82 -8.84 12.70
CA SER A 122 13.45 -10.17 12.72
C SER A 122 12.69 -11.17 11.88
#